data_AF-A0A382YAY6-F1
#
_entry.id   AF-A0A382YAY6-F1
#
_cell.length_a   1.000
_cell.length_b   1.000
_cell.length_c   1.000
_cell.angle_alpha   90.00
_cell.angle_beta   90.00
_cell.angle_gamma   90.00
#
_symmetry.space_group_name_H-M   'P 1'
#
loop_
_entity.id
_entity.type
_entity.pdbx_description
1 polymer ?
#
loop_
_entity_poly.entity_id
_entity_poly.type
_entity_poly.pdbx_seq_one_letter_code
_entity_poly.pdbx_strand_id
1 'polypeptide(L)'
;MVNEVSQSVRNTLLTRLGTARAMQRVASPSIVIGLGSTACQITQHLDDLTSGWSASDRKSLGFLYLDTREATREEINRGSSFIGLTLPHFSNLRDMRPWITECVPELKHLSLSREGALGMLANAGVAGRYNYASIRGHIDSLIGEVCPYYEGKTYLRIHLVCFLGGGTIGALPVLLAALAEARGTAYNFSLVLHLLMPQRGMSRDPDN
;
A
#
# COMPACT_ATOMS: atom_id res chain seq x y z
N MET A 1 30.50 -21.58 20.83
CA MET A 1 31.40 -21.24 19.71
C MET A 1 30.90 -21.71 18.33
N VAL A 2 29.65 -22.17 18.16
CA VAL A 2 29.16 -22.71 16.87
C VAL A 2 28.44 -21.65 16.00
N ASN A 3 28.12 -20.47 16.55
CA ASN A 3 27.31 -19.45 15.84
C ASN A 3 28.09 -18.42 15.02
N GLU A 4 29.38 -18.19 15.30
CA GLU A 4 30.17 -17.17 14.59
C GLU A 4 30.66 -17.64 13.21
N VAL A 5 30.89 -18.95 13.04
CA VAL A 5 31.33 -19.55 11.77
C VAL A 5 30.22 -19.50 10.71
N SER A 6 28.95 -19.49 11.11
CA SER A 6 27.82 -19.40 10.18
C SER A 6 27.67 -18.01 9.56
N GLN A 7 27.95 -16.95 10.33
CA GLN A 7 27.87 -15.57 9.84
C GLN A 7 29.04 -15.19 8.93
N SER A 8 30.27 -15.65 9.26
CA SER A 8 31.44 -15.37 8.43
C SER A 8 31.34 -16.03 7.05
N VAL A 9 30.81 -17.27 6.98
CA VAL A 9 30.57 -17.97 5.70
C VAL A 9 29.47 -17.29 4.88
N ARG A 10 28.39 -16.80 5.51
CA ARG A 10 27.35 -15.99 4.84
C ARG A 10 27.91 -14.69 4.25
N ASN A 11 28.70 -13.96 5.05
CA ASN A 11 29.31 -12.71 4.61
C ASN A 11 30.34 -12.93 3.50
N THR A 12 31.05 -14.07 3.51
CA THR A 12 32.04 -14.44 2.48
C THR A 12 31.38 -14.88 1.17
N LEU A 13 30.22 -15.53 1.22
CA LEU A 13 29.41 -15.83 0.02
C LEU A 13 28.81 -14.57 -0.61
N LEU A 14 28.37 -13.62 0.21
CA LEU A 14 27.84 -12.33 -0.25
C LEU A 14 28.93 -11.43 -0.87
N THR A 15 30.17 -11.51 -0.37
CA THR A 15 31.30 -10.72 -0.91
C THR A 15 31.96 -11.35 -2.14
N ARG A 16 31.95 -12.68 -2.30
CA ARG A 16 32.46 -13.34 -3.53
C ARG A 16 31.56 -13.21 -4.76
N LEU A 17 30.32 -12.74 -4.60
CA LEU A 17 29.48 -12.25 -5.71
C LEU A 17 29.87 -10.82 -6.15
N GLY A 18 30.84 -10.20 -5.48
CA GLY A 18 31.25 -8.80 -5.61
C GLY A 18 32.25 -8.47 -6.72
N THR A 19 32.22 -9.17 -7.86
CA THR A 19 32.82 -8.66 -9.12
C THR A 19 31.82 -8.71 -10.28
N ALA A 20 30.53 -8.56 -9.99
CA ALA A 20 29.51 -8.38 -11.00
C ALA A 20 29.24 -6.88 -11.20
N ARG A 21 29.13 -6.43 -12.46
CA ARG A 21 28.50 -5.16 -12.86
C ARG A 21 27.39 -4.78 -11.87
N ALA A 22 27.26 -3.51 -11.51
CA ALA A 22 26.15 -2.98 -10.70
C ALA A 22 24.85 -3.73 -11.06
N MET A 23 24.48 -4.68 -10.20
CA MET A 23 23.49 -5.69 -10.55
C MET A 23 22.15 -5.00 -10.46
N GLN A 24 21.53 -4.71 -11.61
CA GLN A 24 20.22 -4.06 -11.67
C GLN A 24 19.24 -4.88 -10.83
N ARG A 25 18.75 -4.28 -9.73
CA ARG A 25 17.87 -4.96 -8.77
C ARG A 25 16.41 -4.87 -9.20
N VAL A 26 16.04 -3.79 -9.89
CA VAL A 26 14.68 -3.52 -10.35
C VAL A 26 14.54 -3.91 -11.82
N ALA A 27 13.85 -5.03 -12.07
CA ALA A 27 13.62 -5.54 -13.43
C ALA A 27 12.57 -4.74 -14.22
N SER A 28 11.63 -4.10 -13.52
CA SER A 28 10.57 -3.26 -14.10
C SER A 28 10.19 -2.15 -13.12
N PRO A 29 9.85 -0.93 -13.60
CA PRO A 29 9.33 0.12 -12.74
C PRO A 29 8.19 -0.42 -11.88
N SER A 30 8.21 -0.11 -10.58
CA SER A 30 7.25 -0.70 -9.64
C SER A 30 6.77 0.29 -8.59
N ILE A 31 5.50 0.19 -8.22
CA ILE A 31 4.92 0.91 -7.09
C ILE A 31 4.52 -0.10 -6.02
N VAL A 32 4.88 0.17 -4.76
CA VAL A 32 4.45 -0.62 -3.61
C VAL A 32 3.48 0.22 -2.79
N ILE A 33 2.28 -0.31 -2.58
CA ILE A 33 1.19 0.35 -1.85
C ILE A 33 0.93 -0.42 -0.56
N GLY A 34 1.13 0.22 0.59
CA GLY A 34 0.71 -0.31 1.89
C GLY A 34 -0.69 0.17 2.27
N LEU A 35 -1.62 -0.76 2.53
CA LEU A 35 -2.99 -0.44 2.97
C LEU A 35 -3.23 -0.90 4.42
N GLY A 36 -3.35 0.07 5.33
CA GLY A 36 -3.50 -0.16 6.77
C GLY A 36 -2.17 -0.22 7.51
N SER A 37 -2.19 -0.06 8.84
CA SER A 37 -0.99 0.19 9.65
C SER A 37 0.08 -0.88 9.47
N THR A 38 -0.29 -2.16 9.58
CA THR A 38 0.65 -3.29 9.41
C THR A 38 1.22 -3.35 8.00
N ALA A 39 0.42 -3.11 6.98
CA ALA A 39 0.91 -3.09 5.60
C ALA A 39 1.82 -1.89 5.36
N CYS A 40 1.51 -0.72 5.94
CA CYS A 40 2.36 0.47 5.86
C CYS A 40 3.72 0.23 6.51
N GLN A 41 3.78 -0.43 7.68
CA GLN A 41 5.04 -0.80 8.33
C GLN A 41 5.87 -1.78 7.49
N ILE A 42 5.23 -2.76 6.84
CA ILE A 42 5.93 -3.67 5.92
C ILE A 42 6.46 -2.90 4.71
N THR A 43 5.64 -2.05 4.11
CA THR A 43 6.04 -1.20 2.97
C THR A 43 7.18 -0.27 3.35
N GLN A 44 7.16 0.32 4.54
CA GLN A 44 8.24 1.17 5.05
C GLN A 44 9.53 0.37 5.22
N HIS A 45 9.46 -0.84 5.78
CA HIS A 45 10.63 -1.69 5.89
C HIS A 45 11.22 -2.03 4.51
N LEU A 46 10.37 -2.26 3.50
CA LEU A 46 10.82 -2.45 2.12
C LEU A 46 11.48 -1.19 1.55
N ASP A 47 10.90 -0.02 1.78
CA ASP A 47 11.44 1.28 1.39
C ASP A 47 12.84 1.51 1.99
N ASP A 48 12.98 1.32 3.31
CA ASP A 48 14.24 1.48 4.03
C ASP A 48 15.34 0.53 3.51
N LEU A 49 14.98 -0.70 3.12
CA LEU A 49 15.92 -1.67 2.51
C LEU A 49 16.45 -1.20 1.15
N THR A 50 15.77 -0.27 0.47
CA THR A 50 16.23 0.31 -0.80
C THR A 50 17.23 1.45 -0.63
N SER A 51 17.45 1.95 0.60
CA SER A 51 18.36 3.07 0.87
C SER A 51 19.77 2.86 0.34
N GLY A 52 20.28 1.62 0.39
CA GLY A 52 21.58 1.22 -0.13
C GLY A 52 21.62 0.86 -1.62
N TRP A 53 20.53 1.04 -2.37
CA TRP A 53 20.45 0.67 -3.79
C TRP A 53 20.95 1.80 -4.69
N SER A 54 21.17 1.49 -5.97
CA SER A 54 21.60 2.48 -6.95
C SER A 54 20.53 3.56 -7.15
N ALA A 55 20.93 4.79 -7.49
CA ALA A 55 19.99 5.88 -7.76
C ALA A 55 19.01 5.53 -8.90
N SER A 56 19.47 4.76 -9.89
CA SER A 56 18.65 4.28 -11.01
C SER A 56 17.58 3.29 -10.55
N ASP A 57 17.93 2.35 -9.67
CA ASP A 57 16.97 1.38 -9.12
C ASP A 57 15.92 2.11 -8.26
N ARG A 58 16.37 3.03 -7.39
CA ARG A 58 15.45 3.79 -6.52
C ARG A 58 14.49 4.68 -7.32
N LYS A 59 14.95 5.31 -8.40
CA LYS A 59 14.08 6.11 -9.28
C LYS A 59 13.01 5.27 -9.97
N SER A 60 13.25 3.97 -10.11
CA SER A 60 12.31 3.01 -10.69
C SER A 60 11.33 2.44 -9.66
N LEU A 61 11.31 2.95 -8.43
CA LEU A 61 10.42 2.52 -7.35
C LEU A 61 9.63 3.68 -6.79
N GLY A 62 8.34 3.44 -6.52
CA GLY A 62 7.47 4.34 -5.80
C GLY A 62 6.83 3.67 -4.60
N PHE A 63 6.67 4.41 -3.51
CA PHE A 63 6.02 3.92 -2.29
C PHE A 63 4.83 4.81 -1.96
N LEU A 64 3.68 4.18 -1.71
CA LEU A 64 2.44 4.85 -1.33
C LEU A 64 1.86 4.20 -0.08
N TYR A 65 1.47 5.03 0.88
CA TYR A 65 0.98 4.61 2.18
C TYR A 65 -0.46 5.11 2.37
N LEU A 66 -1.39 4.21 2.70
CA LEU A 66 -2.78 4.55 2.96
C LEU A 66 -3.21 3.97 4.30
N ASP A 67 -3.60 4.84 5.24
CA ASP A 67 -4.17 4.39 6.51
C ASP A 67 -5.19 5.38 7.09
N THR A 68 -6.07 4.87 7.94
CA THR A 68 -7.03 5.66 8.72
C THR A 68 -6.40 6.27 9.98
N ARG A 69 -5.28 5.71 10.47
CA ARG A 69 -4.55 6.20 11.64
C ARG A 69 -3.51 7.24 11.26
N GLU A 70 -3.65 8.46 11.77
CA GLU A 70 -2.62 9.51 11.65
C GLU A 70 -1.30 9.13 12.34
N ALA A 71 -1.33 8.32 13.40
CA ALA A 71 -0.10 7.83 14.04
C ALA A 71 0.83 7.08 13.05
N THR A 72 0.25 6.36 12.07
CA THR A 72 1.03 5.71 11.02
C THR A 72 1.78 6.71 10.15
N ARG A 73 1.24 7.93 9.97
CA ARG A 73 1.92 9.02 9.26
C ARG A 73 3.16 9.53 10.00
N GLU A 74 3.13 9.49 11.33
CA GLU A 74 4.25 9.92 12.17
C GLU A 74 5.39 8.89 12.18
N GLU A 75 5.07 7.61 11.97
CA GLU A 75 6.03 6.50 11.91
C GLU A 75 6.80 6.43 10.58
N ILE A 76 6.19 6.86 9.47
CA ILE A 76 6.80 6.82 8.14
C ILE A 76 7.77 7.99 7.86
N ASN A 77 8.68 7.77 6.92
CA ASN A 77 9.69 8.77 6.54
C ASN A 77 9.06 10.08 6.07
N ARG A 78 9.62 11.21 6.53
CA ARG A 78 9.18 12.55 6.11
C ARG A 78 9.46 12.73 4.62
N GLY A 79 8.40 12.98 3.84
CA GLY A 79 8.46 13.11 2.38
C GLY A 79 7.91 11.91 1.61
N SER A 80 7.58 10.81 2.30
CA SER A 80 6.84 9.69 1.70
C SER A 80 5.41 10.08 1.33
N SER A 81 4.90 9.52 0.23
CA SER A 81 3.52 9.75 -0.21
C SER A 81 2.53 9.04 0.71
N PHE A 82 1.88 9.79 1.58
CA PHE A 82 0.87 9.28 2.52
C PHE A 82 -0.50 9.88 2.26
N ILE A 83 -1.52 9.01 2.26
CA ILE A 83 -2.92 9.39 2.15
C ILE A 83 -3.65 8.97 3.42
N GLY A 84 -4.05 9.95 4.21
CA GLY A 84 -4.95 9.75 5.34
C GLY A 84 -6.34 9.38 4.83
N LEU A 85 -6.83 8.19 5.20
CA LEU A 85 -8.20 7.75 4.95
C LEU A 85 -9.14 8.30 6.03
N THR A 86 -9.13 9.62 6.19
CA THR A 86 -9.96 10.33 7.15
C THR A 86 -11.37 10.52 6.60
N LEU A 87 -12.38 10.26 7.41
CA LEU A 87 -13.76 10.63 7.11
C LEU A 87 -14.01 12.07 7.56
N PRO A 88 -14.62 12.94 6.73
CA PRO A 88 -15.12 14.23 7.19
C PRO A 88 -16.26 14.04 8.20
N HIS A 89 -16.58 15.10 8.94
CA HIS A 89 -17.73 15.10 9.83
C HIS A 89 -19.02 14.75 9.06
N PHE A 90 -19.88 13.90 9.67
CA PHE A 90 -20.98 13.18 9.02
C PHE A 90 -21.99 14.03 8.23
N SER A 91 -22.11 15.32 8.54
CA SER A 91 -22.99 16.25 7.80
C SER A 91 -22.68 16.31 6.30
N ASN A 92 -21.46 15.94 5.90
CA ASN A 92 -20.96 16.04 4.52
C ASN A 92 -20.97 14.70 3.75
N LEU A 93 -21.39 13.59 4.36
CA LEU A 93 -21.40 12.25 3.75
C LEU A 93 -22.69 11.93 2.94
N ARG A 94 -23.51 12.94 2.63
CA ARG A 94 -24.82 12.79 1.97
C ARG A 94 -24.77 12.55 0.45
N ASP A 95 -23.61 12.22 -0.14
CA ASP A 95 -23.58 11.92 -1.58
C ASP A 95 -24.27 10.57 -1.85
N MET A 96 -25.53 10.65 -2.28
CA MET A 96 -26.42 9.51 -2.54
C MET A 96 -26.15 8.82 -3.88
N ARG A 97 -25.13 9.26 -4.65
CA ARG A 97 -24.83 8.60 -5.93
C ARG A 97 -24.41 7.15 -5.69
N PRO A 98 -24.94 6.19 -6.48
CA PRO A 98 -24.42 4.83 -6.50
C PRO A 98 -22.93 4.85 -6.79
N TRP A 99 -22.15 4.09 -6.04
CA TRP A 99 -20.73 3.91 -6.24
C TRP A 99 -20.42 2.43 -6.13
N ILE A 100 -19.18 2.02 -6.40
CA ILE A 100 -18.68 0.61 -6.39
C ILE A 100 -18.97 -0.15 -5.07
N THR A 101 -19.51 0.55 -4.08
CA THR A 101 -19.86 0.13 -2.73
C THR A 101 -21.21 -0.58 -2.60
N GLU A 102 -21.78 -1.28 -3.60
CA GLU A 102 -22.81 -2.29 -3.25
C GLU A 102 -22.25 -3.36 -2.29
N CYS A 103 -20.91 -3.42 -2.15
CA CYS A 103 -20.18 -4.21 -1.15
C CYS A 103 -19.91 -3.48 0.19
N VAL A 104 -20.29 -2.21 0.36
CA VAL A 104 -20.18 -1.48 1.65
C VAL A 104 -21.60 -1.19 2.12
N PRO A 105 -22.00 -1.59 3.34
CA PRO A 105 -23.35 -1.35 3.82
C PRO A 105 -23.73 0.12 3.68
N GLU A 106 -24.97 0.41 3.27
CA GLU A 106 -25.47 1.78 3.18
C GLU A 106 -25.16 2.53 4.49
N LEU A 107 -24.73 3.79 4.41
CA LEU A 107 -24.29 4.61 5.55
C LEU A 107 -25.26 4.60 6.74
N LYS A 108 -26.57 4.44 6.48
CA LYS A 108 -27.64 4.36 7.49
C LYS A 108 -27.64 3.04 8.30
N HIS A 109 -26.97 2.01 7.83
CA HIS A 109 -26.89 0.67 8.44
C HIS A 109 -25.54 0.41 9.13
N LEU A 110 -24.60 1.35 9.07
CA LEU A 110 -23.34 1.24 9.79
C LEU A 110 -23.55 1.59 11.26
N SER A 111 -23.35 0.60 12.13
CA SER A 111 -23.25 0.84 13.57
C SER A 111 -21.95 1.58 13.84
N LEU A 112 -22.03 2.91 13.90
CA LEU A 112 -20.90 3.83 14.07
C LEU A 112 -20.19 3.68 15.44
N SER A 113 -20.82 2.97 16.39
CA SER A 113 -20.27 2.65 17.70
C SER A 113 -19.50 1.33 17.75
N ARG A 114 -19.49 0.53 16.67
CA ARG A 114 -18.70 -0.70 16.62
C ARG A 114 -17.23 -0.35 16.42
N GLU A 115 -16.49 -0.34 17.53
CA GLU A 115 -15.03 -0.41 17.51
C GLU A 115 -14.58 -1.79 16.98
N GLY A 116 -13.43 -1.82 16.30
CA GLY A 116 -12.86 -3.05 15.73
C GLY A 116 -13.00 -3.18 14.21
N ALA A 117 -12.47 -4.29 13.67
CA ALA A 117 -12.28 -4.46 12.22
C ALA A 117 -13.58 -4.32 11.42
N LEU A 118 -14.71 -4.86 11.88
CA LEU A 118 -16.00 -4.78 11.17
C LEU A 118 -16.55 -3.36 11.01
N GLY A 119 -16.48 -2.53 12.06
CA GLY A 119 -16.90 -1.13 11.97
C GLY A 119 -15.90 -0.27 11.17
N MET A 120 -14.61 -0.53 11.36
CA MET A 120 -13.55 0.17 10.62
C MET A 120 -13.48 -0.22 9.13
N LEU A 121 -13.88 -1.46 8.76
CA LEU A 121 -13.99 -1.93 7.38
C LEU A 121 -14.89 -1.02 6.55
N ALA A 122 -16.11 -0.82 7.02
CA ALA A 122 -17.03 0.04 6.31
C ALA A 122 -16.55 1.50 6.28
N ASN A 123 -16.00 2.00 7.39
CA ASN A 123 -15.47 3.35 7.47
C ASN A 123 -14.32 3.60 6.48
N ALA A 124 -13.41 2.63 6.34
CA ALA A 124 -12.30 2.73 5.39
C ALA A 124 -12.79 2.72 3.94
N GLY A 125 -13.79 1.91 3.61
CA GLY A 125 -14.42 1.93 2.28
C GLY A 125 -15.06 3.28 1.94
N VAL A 126 -15.80 3.86 2.89
CA VAL A 126 -16.39 5.19 2.73
C VAL A 126 -15.30 6.27 2.64
N ALA A 127 -14.25 6.18 3.45
CA ALA A 127 -13.13 7.12 3.42
C ALA A 127 -12.39 7.06 2.08
N GLY A 128 -12.15 5.85 1.56
CA GLY A 128 -11.59 5.66 0.23
C GLY A 128 -12.45 6.32 -0.83
N ARG A 129 -13.77 6.15 -0.78
CA ARG A 129 -14.71 6.81 -1.71
C ARG A 129 -14.62 8.33 -1.63
N TYR A 130 -14.63 8.90 -0.42
CA TYR A 130 -14.57 10.35 -0.26
C TYR A 130 -13.25 10.94 -0.78
N ASN A 131 -12.16 10.20 -0.55
CA ASN A 131 -10.81 10.60 -0.97
C ASN A 131 -10.45 10.09 -2.38
N TYR A 132 -11.42 9.61 -3.18
CA TYR A 132 -11.15 8.93 -4.45
C TYR A 132 -10.32 9.76 -5.43
N ALA A 133 -10.67 11.04 -5.62
CA ALA A 133 -9.92 11.94 -6.49
C ALA A 133 -8.48 12.16 -6.00
N SER A 134 -8.29 12.26 -4.68
CA SER A 134 -6.96 12.36 -4.06
C SER A 134 -6.14 11.10 -4.28
N ILE A 135 -6.73 9.92 -4.01
CA ILE A 135 -6.09 8.61 -4.23
C ILE A 135 -5.64 8.48 -5.67
N ARG A 136 -6.52 8.80 -6.63
CA ARG A 136 -6.20 8.76 -8.05
C ARG A 136 -5.06 9.73 -8.40
N GLY A 137 -5.13 10.98 -7.95
CA GLY A 137 -4.10 11.98 -8.23
C GLY A 137 -2.71 11.57 -7.73
N HIS A 138 -2.62 10.96 -6.54
CA HIS A 138 -1.34 10.46 -6.00
C HIS A 138 -0.81 9.26 -6.79
N ILE A 139 -1.69 8.33 -7.20
CA ILE A 139 -1.31 7.19 -8.05
C ILE A 139 -0.77 7.71 -9.39
N ASP A 140 -1.51 8.62 -10.05
CA ASP A 140 -1.11 9.17 -11.34
C ASP A 140 0.24 9.92 -11.25
N SER A 141 0.45 10.72 -10.19
CA SER A 141 1.73 11.40 -9.94
C SER A 141 2.87 10.41 -9.75
N LEU A 142 2.67 9.40 -8.90
CA LEU A 142 3.71 8.41 -8.58
C LEU A 142 4.07 7.55 -9.79
N ILE A 143 3.09 7.20 -10.62
CA ILE A 143 3.36 6.52 -11.90
C ILE A 143 4.21 7.42 -12.81
N GLY A 144 3.86 8.71 -12.93
CA GLY A 144 4.62 9.65 -13.75
C GLY A 144 6.08 9.82 -13.30
N GLU A 145 6.34 9.76 -11.99
CA GLU A 145 7.69 9.85 -11.41
C GLU A 145 8.53 8.60 -11.68
N VAL A 146 7.94 7.43 -11.45
CA VAL A 146 8.62 6.12 -11.51
C VAL A 146 8.77 5.63 -12.95
N CYS A 147 7.85 6.01 -13.82
CA CYS A 147 7.67 5.43 -15.13
C CYS A 147 7.35 6.52 -16.18
N PRO A 148 8.29 7.47 -16.42
CA PRO A 148 8.03 8.60 -17.30
C PRO A 148 7.86 8.15 -18.76
N TYR A 149 7.00 8.85 -19.49
CA TYR A 149 6.33 8.43 -20.74
C TYR A 149 7.21 8.33 -22.00
N TYR A 150 8.51 8.07 -21.87
CA TYR A 150 9.46 8.43 -22.92
C TYR A 150 9.48 7.52 -24.15
N GLU A 151 9.26 6.19 -24.10
CA GLU A 151 9.44 5.35 -25.29
C GLU A 151 8.63 4.04 -25.28
N GLY A 152 7.40 4.06 -25.80
CA GLY A 152 6.61 2.84 -26.04
C GLY A 152 6.04 2.19 -24.77
N LYS A 153 5.27 1.11 -24.95
CA LYS A 153 4.46 0.46 -23.90
C LYS A 153 5.26 0.24 -22.61
N THR A 154 5.04 1.10 -21.62
CA THR A 154 5.70 0.98 -20.32
C THR A 154 4.94 -0.02 -19.45
N TYR A 155 5.64 -1.07 -19.05
CA TYR A 155 5.12 -2.12 -18.17
C TYR A 155 5.49 -1.78 -16.73
N LEU A 156 4.52 -1.28 -15.98
CA LEU A 156 4.65 -1.02 -14.55
C LEU A 156 4.11 -2.21 -13.74
N ARG A 157 4.70 -2.48 -12.57
CA ARG A 157 4.13 -3.42 -11.60
C ARG A 157 3.64 -2.68 -10.36
N ILE A 158 2.41 -2.95 -9.97
CA ILE A 158 1.85 -2.40 -8.73
C ILE A 158 1.71 -3.55 -7.75
N HIS A 159 2.37 -3.43 -6.60
CA HIS A 159 2.33 -4.35 -5.50
C HIS A 159 1.46 -3.76 -4.40
N LEU A 160 0.29 -4.34 -4.16
CA LEU A 160 -0.62 -3.88 -3.13
C LEU A 160 -0.57 -4.84 -1.94
N VAL A 161 -0.08 -4.34 -0.81
CA VAL A 161 0.07 -5.07 0.46
C VAL A 161 -1.11 -4.73 1.35
N CYS A 162 -1.84 -5.74 1.81
CA CYS A 162 -3.02 -5.57 2.66
C CYS A 162 -3.08 -6.65 3.74
N PHE A 163 -3.56 -6.29 4.94
CA PHE A 163 -3.80 -7.23 6.03
C PHE A 163 -5.29 -7.55 6.16
N LEU A 164 -5.68 -8.83 6.01
CA LEU A 164 -7.09 -9.26 5.95
C LEU A 164 -7.84 -9.17 7.29
N GLY A 165 -7.14 -8.95 8.40
CA GLY A 165 -7.75 -8.80 9.73
C GLY A 165 -7.99 -7.34 10.15
N GLY A 166 -7.55 -6.36 9.36
CA GLY A 166 -7.64 -4.94 9.70
C GLY A 166 -8.93 -4.29 9.23
N GLY A 167 -9.31 -3.16 9.83
CA GLY A 167 -10.41 -2.33 9.33
C GLY A 167 -10.07 -1.59 8.03
N THR A 168 -8.83 -1.12 7.89
CA THR A 168 -8.43 -0.30 6.72
C THR A 168 -8.58 -1.03 5.38
N ILE A 169 -8.59 -2.37 5.37
CA ILE A 169 -8.74 -3.15 4.14
C ILE A 169 -10.10 -2.94 3.45
N GLY A 170 -11.10 -2.36 4.13
CA GLY A 170 -12.35 -2.00 3.49
C GLY A 170 -12.21 -0.95 2.38
N ALA A 171 -11.09 -0.22 2.33
CA ALA A 171 -10.75 0.67 1.22
C ALA A 171 -10.20 -0.06 -0.03
N LEU A 172 -9.88 -1.36 0.08
CA LEU A 172 -9.29 -2.16 -1.00
C LEU A 172 -10.12 -2.09 -2.30
N PRO A 173 -11.45 -2.30 -2.31
CA PRO A 173 -12.23 -2.24 -3.54
C PRO A 173 -12.14 -0.87 -4.23
N VAL A 174 -12.08 0.21 -3.46
CA VAL A 174 -11.97 1.57 -4.01
C VAL A 174 -10.59 1.81 -4.63
N LEU A 175 -9.54 1.32 -3.98
CA LEU A 175 -8.19 1.39 -4.53
C LEU A 175 -8.04 0.56 -5.81
N LEU A 176 -8.64 -0.63 -5.86
CA LEU A 176 -8.67 -1.45 -7.07
C LEU A 176 -9.40 -0.75 -8.23
N ALA A 177 -10.47 -0.03 -7.95
CA ALA A 177 -11.18 0.77 -8.94
C ALA A 177 -10.32 1.91 -9.49
N ALA A 178 -9.64 2.65 -8.61
CA ALA A 178 -8.73 3.73 -9.01
C ALA A 178 -7.60 3.20 -9.92
N LEU A 179 -7.04 2.04 -9.57
CA LEU A 179 -6.02 1.36 -10.37
C LEU A 179 -6.59 0.86 -11.72
N ALA A 180 -7.80 0.31 -11.74
CA ALA A 180 -8.43 -0.13 -12.99
C ALA A 180 -8.65 1.04 -13.96
N GLU A 181 -9.07 2.21 -13.46
CA GLU A 181 -9.20 3.43 -14.27
C GLU A 181 -7.84 3.94 -14.78
N ALA A 182 -6.82 4.01 -13.92
CA ALA A 182 -5.48 4.48 -14.29
C ALA A 182 -4.83 3.60 -15.38
N ARG A 183 -5.14 2.30 -15.38
CA ARG A 183 -4.70 1.37 -16.43
C ARG A 183 -5.34 1.67 -17.80
N GLY A 184 -6.58 2.18 -17.81
CA GLY A 184 -7.36 2.37 -19.04
C GLY A 184 -6.96 3.60 -19.86
N THR A 185 -6.22 4.56 -19.28
CA THR A 185 -5.97 5.87 -19.91
C THR A 185 -4.61 6.00 -20.57
N ALA A 186 -3.54 5.50 -19.93
CA ALA A 186 -2.17 5.82 -20.35
C ALA A 186 -1.11 4.76 -19.99
N TYR A 187 -1.37 3.91 -18.98
CA TYR A 187 -0.35 3.00 -18.44
C TYR A 187 -0.78 1.55 -18.56
N ASN A 188 0.11 0.67 -19.00
CA ASN A 188 -0.15 -0.77 -18.95
C ASN A 188 0.59 -1.37 -17.76
N PHE A 189 -0.15 -1.76 -16.72
CA PHE A 189 0.47 -2.34 -15.55
C PHE A 189 -0.20 -3.63 -15.10
N SER A 190 0.59 -4.45 -14.41
CA SER A 190 0.13 -5.64 -13.69
C SER A 190 -0.02 -5.32 -12.22
N LEU A 191 -1.09 -5.81 -11.61
CA LEU A 191 -1.36 -5.69 -10.19
C LEU A 191 -1.05 -7.02 -9.51
N VAL A 192 -0.28 -6.97 -8.42
CA VAL A 192 0.02 -8.11 -7.55
C VAL A 192 -0.56 -7.80 -6.17
N LEU A 193 -1.45 -8.67 -5.69
CA LEU A 193 -2.06 -8.56 -4.38
C LEU A 193 -1.30 -9.42 -3.36
N HIS A 194 -0.75 -8.78 -2.33
CA HIS A 194 -0.12 -9.43 -1.19
C HIS A 194 -1.06 -9.37 0.00
N LEU A 195 -1.83 -10.45 0.20
CA LEU A 195 -2.85 -10.54 1.24
C LEU A 195 -2.29 -11.29 2.46
N LEU A 196 -2.12 -10.57 3.56
CA LEU A 196 -1.56 -11.09 4.80
C LEU A 196 -2.70 -11.57 5.70
N MET A 197 -2.65 -12.84 6.08
CA MET A 197 -3.63 -13.47 6.96
C MET A 197 -3.35 -13.12 8.43
N PRO A 198 -4.37 -12.81 9.24
CA PRO A 198 -4.20 -12.74 10.68
C PRO A 198 -3.83 -14.13 11.25
N GLN A 199 -2.95 -14.15 12.25
CA GLN A 199 -2.62 -15.38 12.97
C GLN A 199 -3.84 -15.84 13.77
N ARG A 200 -4.19 -17.12 13.67
CA ARG A 200 -5.31 -17.72 14.43
C ARG A 200 -5.06 -17.53 15.94
N GLY A 201 -6.09 -17.11 16.67
CA GLY A 201 -6.06 -16.95 18.13
C GLY A 201 -5.44 -15.65 18.66
N MET A 202 -5.09 -14.70 17.78
CA MET A 202 -4.60 -13.37 18.19
C MET A 202 -5.62 -12.24 17.95
N SER A 203 -6.85 -12.59 17.55
CA SER A 203 -7.96 -11.63 17.53
C SER A 203 -8.23 -11.19 18.96
N ARG A 204 -8.27 -9.88 19.21
CA ARG A 204 -8.82 -9.31 20.45
C ARG A 204 -10.35 -9.49 20.41
N ASP A 205 -10.82 -10.72 20.52
CA ASP A 205 -12.21 -10.95 20.88
C ASP A 205 -12.30 -10.79 22.41
N PRO A 206 -13.14 -9.89 22.93
CA PRO A 206 -13.35 -9.74 24.38
C PRO A 206 -14.16 -10.89 25.00
N ASP A 207 -14.65 -11.84 24.20
CA ASP A 207 -15.44 -13.00 24.65
C ASP A 207 -14.62 -14.31 24.76
N ASN A 208 -13.29 -14.21 24.90
CA ASN A 208 -12.40 -15.28 25.38
C ASN A 208 -11.52 -14.78 26.54
#